data_AF-A0A4P5YRR4-F1
#
_entry.id   AF-A0A4P5YRR4-F1
#
_cell.length_a   1.000
_cell.length_b   1.000
_cell.length_c   1.000
_cell.angle_alpha   90.00
_cell.angle_beta   90.00
_cell.angle_gamma   90.00
#
_symmetry.space_group_name_H-M   'P 1'
#
loop_
_entity.id
_entity.type
_entity.pdbx_description
1 polymer ?
#
loop_
_entity_poly.entity_id
_entity_poly.type
_entity_poly.pdbx_seq_one_letter_code
_entity_poly.pdbx_strand_id
1 'polypeptide(L)'
;MSHTCPVCAYPKLSEPPRSKSGGGSYEICPSCGFEFGVSDDDLGHTYESWRQAWQAGGMKWSSRGQKQPAAWNPAKQLSSLISAKPVKAAAKAPVKKTTSAVGTKASAATAAAKKATAKK
;
A
#
# COMPACT_ATOMS: atom_id res chain seq x y z
N MET A 1 2.63 21.23 15.32
CA MET A 1 2.29 21.41 13.90
C MET A 1 1.23 20.36 13.53
N SER A 2 0.41 20.60 12.52
CA SER A 2 -0.55 19.59 12.03
C SER A 2 -0.14 19.14 10.64
N HIS A 3 -0.27 17.85 10.36
CA HIS A 3 0.14 17.27 9.09
C HIS A 3 -1.06 16.78 8.27
N THR A 4 -0.91 16.81 6.94
CA THR A 4 -1.99 16.42 6.02
C THR A 4 -1.80 14.98 5.55
N CYS A 5 -2.86 14.19 5.64
CA CYS A 5 -2.89 12.83 5.12
C CYS A 5 -2.84 12.83 3.58
N PRO A 6 -1.87 12.15 2.93
CA PRO A 6 -1.77 12.11 1.47
C PRO A 6 -2.87 11.24 0.81
N VAL A 7 -3.54 10.38 1.58
CA VAL A 7 -4.61 9.51 1.10
C VAL A 7 -5.92 10.29 0.97
N CYS A 8 -6.34 10.99 2.03
CA CYS A 8 -7.67 11.57 2.12
C CYS A 8 -7.71 13.08 2.41
N ALA A 9 -6.57 13.76 2.46
CA ALA A 9 -6.43 15.18 2.83
C ALA A 9 -6.86 15.56 4.26
N TYR A 10 -6.98 14.60 5.18
CA TYR A 10 -7.23 14.94 6.58
C TYR A 10 -6.09 15.84 7.13
N PRO A 11 -6.36 17.07 7.59
CA PRO A 11 -5.33 18.08 7.83
C PRO A 11 -4.75 18.07 9.25
N LYS A 12 -5.22 17.18 10.13
CA LYS A 12 -4.92 17.16 11.57
C LYS A 12 -4.25 15.86 12.00
N LEU A 13 -3.33 15.33 11.20
CA LEU A 13 -2.44 14.28 11.68
C LEU A 13 -1.51 14.86 12.76
N SER A 14 -1.21 14.05 13.78
CA SER A 14 -0.36 14.44 14.91
C SER A 14 1.12 14.46 14.52
N GLU A 15 1.50 13.52 13.66
CA GLU A 15 2.84 13.30 13.15
C GLU A 15 2.87 13.39 11.61
N PRO A 16 4.01 13.73 11.01
CA PRO A 16 4.14 13.71 9.56
C PRO A 16 3.98 12.27 9.04
N PRO A 17 3.23 12.03 7.95
CA PRO A 17 3.05 10.70 7.35
C PRO A 17 4.36 9.92 7.12
N ARG A 18 5.43 10.65 6.81
CA ARG A 18 6.78 10.12 6.63
C ARG A 18 7.78 11.01 7.36
N SER A 19 8.76 10.37 7.98
CA SER A 19 9.95 11.04 8.52
C SER A 19 10.85 11.54 7.38
N LYS A 20 11.83 12.39 7.71
CA LYS A 20 12.81 12.91 6.73
C LYS A 20 13.63 11.81 6.06
N SER A 21 13.89 10.71 6.78
CA SER A 21 14.59 9.53 6.27
C SER A 21 13.68 8.59 5.48
N GLY A 22 12.39 8.91 5.37
CA GLY A 22 11.42 8.16 4.59
C GLY A 22 10.78 6.99 5.33
N GLY A 23 10.89 6.89 6.66
CA GLY A 23 10.17 5.91 7.49
C GLY A 23 8.74 6.37 7.81
N GLY A 24 7.80 5.44 8.01
CA GLY A 24 6.41 5.75 8.38
C GLY A 24 6.31 6.30 9.80
N SER A 25 5.28 7.10 10.08
CA SER A 25 5.01 7.55 11.46
C SER A 25 4.31 6.52 12.32
N TYR A 26 3.78 5.44 11.74
CA TYR A 26 2.87 4.49 12.41
C TYR A 26 1.58 5.12 12.93
N GLU A 27 1.32 6.39 12.60
CA GLU A 27 0.05 7.03 12.90
C GLU A 27 -1.03 6.47 11.97
N ILE A 28 -2.18 6.12 12.56
CA ILE A 28 -3.36 5.71 11.82
C ILE A 28 -4.21 6.94 11.53
N CYS A 29 -4.44 7.24 10.26
CA CYS A 29 -5.29 8.34 9.87
C CYS A 29 -6.72 8.13 10.40
N PRO A 30 -7.27 9.03 11.25
CA PRO A 30 -8.59 8.82 11.85
C PRO A 30 -9.72 8.90 10.83
N SER A 31 -9.48 9.56 9.70
CA SER A 31 -10.45 9.71 8.62
C SER A 31 -10.51 8.47 7.72
N CYS A 32 -9.41 8.11 7.04
CA CYS A 32 -9.40 7.03 6.05
C CYS A 32 -8.84 5.69 6.54
N GLY A 33 -8.32 5.64 7.78
CA GLY A 33 -7.81 4.40 8.37
C GLY A 33 -6.44 3.94 7.87
N PHE A 34 -5.77 4.71 7.02
CA PHE A 34 -4.44 4.37 6.53
C PHE A 34 -3.40 4.45 7.65
N GLU A 35 -2.62 3.39 7.84
CA GLU A 35 -1.52 3.33 8.80
C GLU A 35 -0.17 3.50 8.11
N PHE A 36 0.54 4.59 8.39
CA PHE A 36 1.80 4.90 7.69
C PHE A 36 2.94 3.99 8.13
N GLY A 37 3.59 3.32 7.19
CA GLY A 37 4.64 2.33 7.47
C GLY A 37 4.12 0.90 7.54
N VAL A 38 2.84 0.69 7.82
CA VAL A 38 2.23 -0.66 7.78
C VAL A 38 1.43 -0.84 6.52
N SER A 39 0.50 0.06 6.23
CA SER A 39 -0.34 -0.05 5.02
C SER A 39 0.47 0.11 3.74
N ASP A 40 1.44 1.03 3.67
CA ASP A 40 2.31 1.17 2.48
C ASP A 40 3.50 0.23 2.45
N ASP A 41 4.32 0.16 3.52
CA ASP A 41 5.58 -0.60 3.45
C ASP A 41 5.36 -2.11 3.69
N ASP A 42 4.57 -2.50 4.71
CA ASP A 42 4.37 -3.92 5.04
C ASP A 42 3.30 -4.60 4.17
N LEU A 43 2.16 -3.93 3.95
CA LEU A 43 1.04 -4.46 3.18
C LEU A 43 1.10 -4.10 1.69
N GLY A 44 1.98 -3.17 1.30
CA GLY A 44 2.20 -2.80 -0.11
C GLY A 44 1.08 -1.95 -0.74
N HIS A 45 0.18 -1.36 0.05
CA HIS A 45 -0.87 -0.49 -0.49
C HIS A 45 -0.32 0.90 -0.85
N THR A 46 -0.60 1.33 -2.08
CA THR A 46 -0.33 2.72 -2.46
C THR A 46 -1.39 3.66 -1.89
N TYR A 47 -1.03 4.91 -1.67
CA TYR A 47 -1.98 5.94 -1.23
C TYR A 47 -3.19 6.06 -2.15
N GLU A 48 -2.99 5.85 -3.45
CA GLU A 48 -4.04 5.94 -4.46
C GLU A 48 -4.98 4.74 -4.42
N SER A 49 -4.43 3.52 -4.31
CA SER A 49 -5.24 2.30 -4.19
C SER A 49 -6.11 2.32 -2.93
N TRP A 50 -5.56 2.77 -1.79
CA TRP A 50 -6.31 2.89 -0.55
C TRP A 50 -7.38 3.97 -0.64
N ARG A 51 -7.06 5.11 -1.25
CA ARG A 51 -8.04 6.18 -1.49
C ARG A 51 -9.20 5.69 -2.36
N GLN A 52 -8.94 4.89 -3.39
CA GLN A 52 -9.99 4.30 -4.21
C GLN A 52 -10.85 3.32 -3.41
N ALA A 53 -10.24 2.43 -2.63
CA ALA A 53 -10.97 1.50 -1.76
C ALA A 53 -11.84 2.23 -0.72
N TRP A 54 -11.30 3.28 -0.09
CA TRP A 54 -12.02 4.14 0.84
C TRP A 54 -13.19 4.86 0.17
N GLN A 55 -13.00 5.38 -1.06
CA GLN A 55 -14.08 5.97 -1.85
C GLN A 55 -15.18 4.96 -2.20
N ALA A 56 -14.79 3.77 -2.67
CA ALA A 56 -15.71 2.68 -3.00
C ALA A 56 -16.49 2.20 -1.76
N GLY A 57 -15.88 2.25 -0.58
CA GLY A 57 -16.51 1.95 0.71
C GLY A 57 -17.40 3.06 1.28
N GLY A 58 -17.65 4.14 0.52
CA GLY A 58 -18.50 5.26 0.94
C GLY A 58 -17.81 6.30 1.83
N MET A 59 -16.49 6.33 1.84
CA MET A 59 -15.66 7.31 2.55
C MET A 59 -16.03 7.43 4.04
N LYS A 60 -16.19 6.30 4.71
CA LYS A 60 -16.59 6.24 6.12
C LYS A 60 -15.45 6.74 7.02
N TRP A 61 -15.80 7.37 8.14
CA TRP A 61 -14.84 7.70 9.19
C TRP A 61 -14.32 6.42 9.84
N SER A 62 -13.00 6.26 9.90
CA SER A 62 -12.38 5.01 10.36
C SER A 62 -12.08 4.97 11.86
N SER A 63 -11.88 6.12 12.52
CA SER A 63 -11.49 6.12 13.93
C SER A 63 -12.66 5.76 14.85
N ARG A 64 -12.40 4.83 15.78
CA ARG A 64 -13.33 4.50 16.87
C ARG A 64 -13.09 5.36 18.12
N GLY A 65 -11.87 5.86 18.31
CA GLY A 65 -11.48 6.67 19.48
C GLY A 65 -11.67 8.17 19.28
N GLN A 66 -11.59 8.66 18.03
CA GLN A 66 -11.88 10.06 17.71
C GLN A 66 -13.25 10.21 17.09
N LYS A 67 -14.06 11.10 17.67
CA LYS A 67 -15.37 11.43 17.13
C LYS A 67 -15.23 12.08 15.76
N GLN A 68 -16.03 11.60 14.82
CA GLN A 68 -16.21 12.27 13.54
C GLN A 68 -16.73 13.71 13.78
N PRO A 69 -16.14 14.73 13.13
CA PRO A 69 -16.66 16.09 13.23
C PRO A 69 -18.11 16.18 12.72
N ALA A 70 -18.98 16.93 13.39
CA ALA A 70 -20.41 17.00 13.09
C ALA A 70 -20.72 17.46 11.64
N ALA A 71 -19.91 18.36 11.10
CA ALA A 71 -20.03 18.86 9.72
C ALA A 71 -18.97 18.27 8.77
N TRP A 72 -18.51 17.05 9.05
CA TRP A 72 -17.49 16.40 8.21
C TRP A 72 -18.07 15.98 6.86
N ASN A 73 -17.43 16.45 5.79
CA ASN A 73 -17.73 16.06 4.41
C ASN A 73 -16.48 15.42 3.79
N PRO A 74 -16.49 14.11 3.50
CA PRO A 74 -15.33 13.40 2.99
C PRO A 74 -14.93 13.85 1.58
N ALA A 75 -15.90 14.19 0.72
CA ALA A 75 -15.62 14.69 -0.64
C ALA A 75 -14.93 16.07 -0.58
N LYS A 76 -15.40 16.96 0.29
CA LYS A 76 -14.75 18.26 0.54
C LYS A 76 -13.35 18.09 1.09
N GLN A 77 -13.16 17.14 2.02
CA GLN A 77 -11.84 16.81 2.54
C GLN A 77 -10.91 16.38 1.40
N LEU A 78 -11.34 15.40 0.60
CA LEU A 78 -10.52 14.87 -0.49
C LEU A 78 -10.19 15.91 -1.56
N SER A 79 -11.13 16.79 -1.90
CA SER A 79 -10.92 17.87 -2.88
C SER A 79 -9.75 18.79 -2.51
N SER A 80 -9.42 18.89 -1.22
CA SER A 80 -8.27 19.68 -0.74
C SER A 80 -6.92 19.11 -1.18
N LEU A 81 -6.83 17.82 -1.57
CA LEU A 81 -5.62 17.27 -2.19
C LEU A 81 -5.31 17.89 -3.55
N ILE A 82 -6.34 18.29 -4.30
CA ILE A 82 -6.20 18.80 -5.67
C ILE A 82 -5.86 20.30 -5.66
N SER A 83 -6.32 21.03 -4.64
CA SER A 83 -6.05 22.46 -4.46
C SER A 83 -4.70 22.77 -3.82
N ALA A 84 -4.07 21.80 -3.16
CA ALA A 84 -2.70 21.94 -2.69
C ALA A 84 -1.75 21.84 -3.90
N LYS A 85 -1.17 22.98 -4.31
CA LYS A 85 -0.11 23.06 -5.34
C LYS A 85 0.84 21.86 -5.22
N PRO A 86 1.24 21.21 -6.33
CA PRO A 86 2.06 20.01 -6.29
C PRO A 86 3.37 20.31 -5.55
N VAL A 87 3.46 19.91 -4.28
CA VAL A 87 4.72 19.79 -3.58
C VAL A 87 5.41 18.63 -4.26
N LYS A 88 6.46 18.95 -5.03
CA LYS A 88 7.31 18.01 -5.78
C LYS A 88 7.35 16.66 -5.07
N ALA A 89 6.61 15.70 -5.62
CA ALA A 89 6.72 14.31 -5.24
C ALA A 89 8.20 13.96 -5.34
N ALA A 90 8.82 13.66 -4.20
CA ALA A 90 10.14 13.05 -4.19
C ALA A 90 9.96 11.69 -4.87
N ALA A 91 10.25 11.67 -6.17
CA ALA A 91 10.32 10.49 -6.99
C ALA A 91 11.18 9.46 -6.26
N LYS A 92 10.57 8.35 -5.83
CA LYS A 92 11.35 7.17 -5.52
C LYS A 92 11.87 6.63 -6.85
N ALA A 93 13.19 6.54 -6.92
CA ALA A 93 14.00 5.99 -8.00
C ALA A 93 13.44 4.65 -8.54
N PRO A 94 13.74 4.28 -9.80
CA PRO A 94 13.29 3.03 -10.37
C PRO A 94 13.84 1.85 -9.55
N VAL A 95 12.92 1.06 -8.99
CA VAL A 95 13.22 -0.27 -8.46
C VAL A 95 13.76 -1.12 -9.62
N LYS A 96 15.08 -1.30 -9.68
CA LYS A 96 15.68 -2.29 -10.57
C LYS A 96 15.20 -3.66 -10.10
N LYS A 97 14.33 -4.31 -10.89
CA LYS A 97 13.98 -5.71 -10.71
C LYS A 97 15.24 -6.54 -10.91
N THR A 98 15.93 -6.90 -9.82
CA THR A 98 16.97 -7.92 -9.85
C THR A 98 16.29 -9.26 -10.02
N THR A 99 16.36 -9.82 -11.22
CA THR A 99 15.89 -11.16 -11.55
C THR A 99 16.68 -12.18 -10.74
N SER A 100 16.06 -12.78 -9.72
CA SER A 100 16.60 -13.95 -9.04
C SER A 100 16.73 -15.10 -10.03
N ALA A 101 17.97 -15.56 -10.21
CA ALA A 101 18.31 -16.71 -11.01
C ALA A 101 17.63 -17.97 -10.44
N VAL A 102 16.85 -18.63 -11.28
CA VAL A 102 16.25 -19.94 -11.06
C VAL A 102 17.35 -20.99 -10.95
N GLY A 103 17.44 -21.64 -9.79
CA GLY A 103 18.19 -22.87 -9.60
C GLY A 103 17.25 -24.07 -9.79
N THR A 104 17.29 -24.71 -10.95
CA THR A 104 16.69 -26.04 -11.14
C THR A 104 17.80 -27.00 -11.56
N LYS A 105 18.28 -27.78 -10.60
CA LYS A 105 19.20 -28.90 -10.84
C LYS A 105 18.33 -30.11 -11.19
N ALA A 106 18.32 -30.51 -12.46
CA ALA A 106 17.68 -31.73 -12.93
C ALA A 106 18.50 -32.96 -12.50
N SER A 107 17.83 -33.91 -11.83
CA SER A 107 18.40 -35.23 -11.52
C SER A 107 18.21 -36.18 -12.69
N ALA A 108 19.29 -36.88 -13.02
CA ALA A 108 19.37 -37.93 -14.03
C ALA A 108 18.56 -39.17 -13.63
N ALA A 109 17.83 -39.75 -14.59
CA ALA A 109 17.34 -41.12 -14.53
C ALA A 109 17.90 -41.85 -15.76
N THR A 110 18.73 -42.87 -15.51
CA THR A 110 19.35 -43.72 -16.53
C THR A 110 18.82 -45.14 -16.38
N ALA A 111 18.55 -45.75 -17.55
CA ALA A 111 18.53 -47.19 -17.83
C ALA A 111 17.40 -48.05 -17.20
N ALA A 112 16.90 -49.11 -17.83
CA ALA A 112 16.99 -49.66 -19.20
C ALA A 112 16.04 -50.88 -19.28
N ALA A 113 15.59 -51.20 -20.51
CA ALA A 113 15.46 -52.57 -21.09
C ALA A 113 14.64 -53.66 -20.35
N LYS A 114 13.93 -54.62 -20.96
CA LYS A 114 13.74 -55.09 -22.34
C LYS A 114 12.59 -56.14 -22.32
N LYS A 115 11.75 -56.09 -23.36
CA LYS A 115 11.14 -57.18 -24.17
C LYS A 115 10.40 -58.41 -23.57
N ALA A 116 9.24 -58.65 -24.21
CA ALA A 116 8.66 -59.94 -24.67
C ALA A 116 8.04 -60.85 -23.57
N THR A 117 6.93 -61.57 -23.75
CA THR A 117 6.35 -62.19 -24.96
C THR A 117 4.88 -62.63 -24.72
N ALA A 118 4.20 -62.91 -25.82
CA ALA A 118 2.86 -63.42 -26.06
C ALA A 118 2.32 -64.61 -25.22
N LYS A 119 1.02 -64.49 -24.87
CA LYS A 119 -0.11 -65.36 -25.29
C LYS A 119 -0.09 -66.87 -24.94
N LYS A 120 -1.09 -67.23 -24.11
CA LYS A 120 -1.86 -68.49 -24.01
C LYS A 120 -1.29 -69.63 -23.17
#